data_AF-A0ABD5PYW0-F1
#
_entry.id   AF-A0ABD5PYW0-F1
#
_cell.length_a   1.000
_cell.length_b   1.000
_cell.length_c   1.000
_cell.angle_alpha   90.00
_cell.angle_beta   90.00
_cell.angle_gamma   90.00
#
_symmetry.space_group_name_H-M   'P 1'
#
loop_
_entity.id
_entity.type
_entity.pdbx_description
1 polymer ?
#
loop_
_entity_poly.entity_id
_entity_poly.type
_entity_poly.pdbx_seq_one_letter_code
_entity_poly.pdbx_strand_id
1 'polypeptide(L)' 'MSHDEGTYGPDEERAETLREIGEEIRGESSESKLVAAILYRVSDLYDPDEETSPRDIYVNMREIIRTKES' A
#
# COMPACT_ATOMS: atom_id res chain seq x y z
N MET A 1 23.78 -10.62 -0.82
CA MET A 1 22.31 -10.57 -0.68
C MET A 1 21.80 -9.72 -1.82
N SER A 2 21.43 -10.34 -2.94
CA SER A 2 20.76 -9.61 -4.02
C SER A 2 19.41 -9.22 -3.46
N HIS A 3 19.24 -7.97 -3.01
CA HIS A 3 17.90 -7.42 -2.95
C HIS A 3 17.41 -7.53 -4.40
N ASP A 4 16.38 -8.33 -4.60
CA ASP A 4 15.58 -8.22 -5.81
C ASP A 4 15.07 -6.78 -5.80
N GLU A 5 15.84 -5.86 -6.40
CA GLU A 5 15.35 -4.58 -6.88
C GLU A 5 14.42 -4.92 -8.05
N GLY A 6 13.34 -5.63 -7.71
CA GLY A 6 12.25 -5.94 -8.61
C GLY A 6 11.82 -4.59 -9.15
N THR A 7 12.01 -4.42 -10.44
CA THR A 7 11.51 -3.26 -11.16
C THR A 7 9.99 -3.33 -11.00
N TYR A 8 9.45 -2.57 -10.04
CA TYR A 8 8.03 -2.31 -9.93
C TYR A 8 7.69 -1.49 -11.17
N GLY A 9 7.32 -2.18 -12.25
CA GLY A 9 6.77 -1.58 -13.45
C GLY A 9 5.28 -1.32 -13.26
N PRO A 10 4.69 -0.45 -14.11
CA PRO A 10 3.26 -0.26 -14.12
C PRO A 10 2.55 -1.60 -14.40
N ASP A 11 1.54 -1.90 -13.59
CA ASP A 11 0.71 -3.11 -13.61
C ASP A 11 -0.68 -2.76 -13.08
N GLU A 12 -1.54 -2.26 -13.99
CA GLU A 12 -2.89 -1.79 -13.67
C GLU A 12 -3.77 -2.90 -13.07
N GLU A 13 -3.65 -4.14 -13.55
CA GLU A 13 -4.40 -5.30 -13.05
C GLU A 13 -4.05 -5.57 -11.57
N ARG A 14 -2.76 -5.48 -11.23
CA ARG A 14 -2.30 -5.64 -9.86
C ARG A 14 -2.71 -4.47 -8.97
N ALA A 15 -2.69 -3.23 -9.48
CA ALA A 15 -3.20 -2.07 -8.76
C ALA A 15 -4.71 -2.24 -8.45
N GLU A 16 -5.51 -2.60 -9.44
CA GLU A 16 -6.95 -2.83 -9.31
C GLU A 16 -7.25 -3.96 -8.32
N THR A 17 -6.58 -5.12 -8.45
CA THR A 17 -6.75 -6.26 -7.54
C THR A 17 -6.49 -5.86 -6.08
N LEU A 18 -5.44 -5.09 -5.82
CA LEU A 18 -5.12 -4.62 -4.46
C LEU A 18 -6.19 -3.68 -3.91
N ARG A 19 -6.76 -2.82 -4.77
CA ARG A 19 -7.83 -1.88 -4.41
C ARG A 19 -9.14 -2.62 -4.14
N GLU A 20 -9.49 -3.61 -4.95
CA GLU A 20 -10.66 -4.48 -4.74
C GLU A 20 -10.58 -5.20 -3.40
N ILE A 21 -9.46 -5.88 -3.12
CA ILE A 21 -9.23 -6.53 -1.82
C ILE A 21 -9.29 -5.49 -0.69
N GLY A 22 -8.71 -4.31 -0.91
CA GLY A 22 -8.76 -3.18 0.03
C GLY A 22 -10.19 -2.78 0.40
N GLU A 23 -11.10 -2.68 -0.56
CA GLU A 23 -12.53 -2.41 -0.32
C GLU A 23 -13.20 -3.58 0.40
N GLU A 24 -12.95 -4.83 -0.03
CA GLU A 24 -13.61 -6.01 0.55
C GLU A 24 -13.33 -6.20 2.04
N ILE A 25 -12.08 -5.95 2.47
CA ILE A 25 -11.67 -6.14 3.86
C ILE A 25 -11.92 -4.91 4.74
N ARG A 26 -12.36 -3.78 4.16
CA ARG A 26 -12.56 -2.52 4.87
C ARG A 26 -13.80 -2.58 5.77
N GLY A 27 -13.62 -3.19 6.93
CA GLY A 27 -14.61 -3.21 8.00
C GLY A 27 -14.65 -1.94 8.85
N GLU A 28 -15.37 -2.01 9.97
CA GLU A 28 -15.54 -0.86 10.86
C GLU A 28 -14.41 -0.65 11.87
N SER A 29 -13.58 -1.67 12.10
CA SER A 29 -12.49 -1.60 13.07
C SER A 29 -11.35 -0.70 12.60
N SER A 30 -10.60 -0.15 13.55
CA SER A 30 -9.44 0.70 13.23
C SER A 30 -8.32 -0.09 12.56
N GLU A 31 -8.24 -1.39 12.80
CA GLU A 31 -7.31 -2.33 12.20
C GLU A 31 -7.70 -2.68 10.77
N SER A 32 -8.97 -3.00 10.51
CA SER A 32 -9.44 -3.30 9.14
C SER A 32 -9.27 -2.08 8.22
N LYS A 33 -9.61 -0.89 8.71
CA LYS A 33 -9.34 0.38 8.02
C LYS A 33 -7.84 0.61 7.77
N LEU A 34 -6.97 0.17 8.68
CA LEU A 34 -5.51 0.27 8.50
C LEU A 34 -5.01 -0.66 7.41
N VAL A 35 -5.45 -1.93 7.42
CA VAL A 35 -5.02 -2.92 6.42
C VAL A 35 -5.50 -2.50 5.03
N ALA A 36 -6.74 -2.02 4.90
CA ALA A 36 -7.24 -1.45 3.65
C ALA A 36 -6.34 -0.30 3.16
N ALA A 37 -6.03 0.68 4.03
CA ALA A 37 -5.16 1.81 3.67
C ALA A 37 -3.76 1.39 3.21
N ILE A 38 -3.20 0.33 3.79
CA ILE A 38 -1.91 -0.24 3.36
C ILE A 38 -2.03 -0.81 1.94
N LEU A 39 -3.10 -1.52 1.62
CA LEU A 39 -3.31 -2.08 0.28
C LEU A 39 -3.44 -1.00 -0.78
N TYR A 40 -4.19 0.08 -0.51
CA TYR A 40 -4.22 1.24 -1.42
C TYR A 40 -2.82 1.80 -1.64
N ARG A 41 -2.08 2.01 -0.55
CA ARG A 41 -0.76 2.63 -0.67
C ARG A 41 0.24 1.76 -1.42
N VAL A 42 0.12 0.44 -1.33
CA VAL A 42 0.90 -0.52 -2.13
C VAL A 42 0.40 -0.58 -3.58
N SER A 43 -0.90 -0.40 -3.83
CA SER A 43 -1.46 -0.34 -5.19
C SER A 43 -0.86 0.79 -6.01
N ASP A 44 -0.56 1.93 -5.38
CA ASP A 44 0.08 3.07 -6.02
C ASP A 44 1.45 2.71 -6.66
N LEU A 45 2.13 1.65 -6.20
CA LEU A 45 3.41 1.22 -6.80
C LEU A 45 3.27 0.71 -8.23
N TYR A 46 2.07 0.25 -8.57
CA TYR A 46 1.76 -0.38 -9.84
C TYR A 46 0.92 0.53 -10.73
N ASP A 47 0.44 1.66 -10.21
CA ASP A 47 -0.36 2.61 -10.97
C ASP A 47 0.55 3.54 -11.79
N PRO A 48 0.44 3.55 -13.13
CA PRO A 48 1.27 4.40 -13.99
C PRO A 48 1.03 5.91 -13.78
N ASP A 49 -0.11 6.30 -13.21
CA ASP A 49 -0.47 7.70 -12.96
C ASP A 49 -0.01 8.18 -11.57
N GLU A 50 0.49 7.29 -10.71
CA GLU A 50 0.98 7.62 -9.37
C GLU A 50 2.51 7.68 -9.31
N GLU A 51 3.04 8.75 -8.71
CA GLU A 51 4.46 8.86 -8.40
C GLU A 51 4.72 8.38 -6.96
N THR A 52 5.01 7.09 -6.80
CA THR A 52 5.32 6.51 -5.49
C THR A 52 6.54 5.59 -5.54
N SER A 53 7.16 5.36 -4.38
CA SER A 53 8.22 4.37 -4.23
C SER A 53 8.03 3.52 -2.99
N PRO A 54 8.63 2.31 -2.92
CA PRO A 54 8.57 1.47 -1.72
C PRO A 54 9.05 2.21 -0.45
N ARG A 55 9.99 3.15 -0.61
CA ARG A 55 10.49 3.98 0.48
C ARG A 55 9.43 4.95 0.99
N ASP A 56 8.68 5.59 0.10
CA ASP A 56 7.62 6.55 0.47
C ASP A 56 6.50 5.83 1.22
N ILE A 57 6.16 4.63 0.76
CA ILE A 57 5.18 3.75 1.42
C ILE A 57 5.66 3.38 2.83
N TYR A 58 6.91 2.93 2.96
CA TYR A 58 7.47 2.56 4.26
C TYR A 58 7.47 3.74 5.25
N VAL A 59 7.89 4.93 4.81
CA VAL A 59 7.90 6.12 5.67
C VAL A 59 6.49 6.49 6.12
N ASN A 60 5.54 6.52 5.18
CA ASN A 60 4.14 6.83 5.46
C ASN A 60 3.52 5.83 6.46
N MET A 61 3.71 4.52 6.23
CA MET A 61 3.21 3.48 7.13
C MET A 61 3.82 3.56 8.52
N ARG A 62 5.13 3.79 8.62
CA ARG A 62 5.83 3.90 9.90
C ARG A 62 5.28 5.05 10.73
N GLU A 63 4.95 6.17 10.11
CA GLU A 63 4.37 7.33 10.78
C GLU A 63 2.94 7.03 11.29
N ILE A 64 2.10 6.43 10.45
CA ILE A 64 0.73 6.03 10.82
C ILE A 64 0.73 5.10 12.05
N ILE A 65 1.58 4.08 12.05
CA ILE A 65 1.67 3.12 13.17
C ILE A 65 2.14 3.82 14.45
N ARG A 66 3.18 4.66 14.37
CA ARG A 66 3.69 5.39 15.55
C ARG A 66 2.66 6.32 16.17
N THR A 67 1.86 7.00 15.37
CA THR A 67 0.79 7.88 15.87
C THR A 67 -0.33 7.09 16.54
N LYS A 68 -0.64 5.86 16.09
CA LYS A 68 -1.67 5.01 16.72
C LYS A 68 -1.25 4.41 18.06
N GLU A 69 0.05 4.26 18.32
CA GLU A 69 0.60 3.73 19.58
C GLU A 69 0.72 4.79 20.70
N SER A 70 0.51 6.09 20.37
CA SER A 70 0.62 7.22 21.31
C SER A 70 -0.76 7.68 21.80
#